data_AF-A0A962FCA9-F1
#
_entry.id   AF-A0A962FCA9-F1
#
_cell.length_a   1.000
_cell.length_b   1.000
_cell.length_c   1.000
_cell.angle_alpha   90.00
_cell.angle_beta   90.00
_cell.angle_gamma   90.00
#
_symmetry.space_group_name_H-M   'P 1'
#
loop_
_entity.id
_entity.type
_entity.pdbx_description
1 polymer ?
#
loop_
_entity_poly.entity_id
_entity_poly.type
_entity_poly.pdbx_seq_one_letter_code
_entity_poly.pdbx_strand_id
1 'polypeptide(L)'
;MRTAYLTIDDSPSPRTDDLVDALAARGVPAILFCRGDLLEQNPEPVIRAIRHGFLVGSHGYEHKRASVLGYDAVTQGVLRTDALIDAAYANAGVVRPGRYHRFAYMDRGMGAWFVEPQRLAPDLRVIVSGMIREGLGNDPASTPTHAGIETKNRLQAFLSDHGFASLPAPGVTHAFFAQTEMHDAIDAMFTFSTSDWAVTERHRGKFGVSDVSDLKARIDADPYLARDDSAHIILAHDQAEIHDTVVALVDHMLDRGLQFMEMS
;
A
#
# COMPACT_ATOMS: atom_id res chain seq x y z
N MET A 1 -9.53 -20.00 7.83
CA MET A 1 -9.36 -18.83 8.73
C MET A 1 -8.95 -17.65 7.88
N ARG A 2 -9.59 -16.48 8.05
CA ARG A 2 -9.33 -15.32 7.19
C ARG A 2 -8.12 -14.55 7.72
N THR A 3 -7.13 -14.37 6.86
CA THR A 3 -5.85 -13.76 7.23
C THR A 3 -5.52 -12.59 6.32
N ALA A 4 -4.81 -11.61 6.87
CA ALA A 4 -4.44 -10.40 6.15
C ALA A 4 -3.10 -9.84 6.61
N TYR A 5 -2.45 -9.09 5.74
CA TYR A 5 -1.24 -8.32 6.02
C TYR A 5 -1.60 -6.84 5.88
N LEU A 6 -1.46 -6.07 6.96
CA LEU A 6 -1.81 -4.65 6.95
C LEU A 6 -0.65 -3.81 6.39
N THR A 7 -0.97 -2.97 5.42
CA THR A 7 -0.03 -2.03 4.82
C THR A 7 -0.60 -0.63 4.94
N ILE A 8 0.23 0.31 5.41
CA ILE A 8 -0.16 1.69 5.66
C ILE A 8 0.69 2.60 4.78
N ASP A 9 0.06 3.30 3.85
CA ASP A 9 0.73 4.29 2.98
C ASP A 9 0.76 5.67 3.63
N ASP A 10 1.56 6.58 3.08
CA ASP A 10 1.67 8.00 3.45
C ASP A 10 2.31 8.37 4.80
N SER A 11 2.87 7.40 5.54
CA SER A 11 3.59 7.70 6.78
C SER A 11 4.88 8.53 6.55
N PRO A 12 5.44 9.19 7.57
CA PRO A 12 4.77 9.56 8.81
C PRO A 12 3.84 10.78 8.63
N SER A 13 2.68 10.75 9.27
CA SER A 13 1.81 11.89 9.51
C SER A 13 2.00 12.45 10.94
N PRO A 14 1.41 13.62 11.27
CA PRO A 14 1.37 14.10 12.65
C PRO A 14 0.69 13.15 13.66
N ARG A 15 -0.03 12.11 13.18
CA ARG A 15 -0.75 11.12 14.00
C ARG A 15 -0.13 9.72 13.91
N THR A 16 1.06 9.55 13.31
CA THR A 16 1.71 8.23 13.21
C THR A 16 1.91 7.57 14.57
N ASP A 17 2.31 8.33 15.59
CA ASP A 17 2.53 7.77 16.92
C ASP A 17 1.25 7.20 17.53
N ASP A 18 0.12 7.90 17.36
CA ASP A 18 -1.19 7.43 17.80
C ASP A 18 -1.62 6.19 17.01
N LEU A 19 -1.30 6.14 15.71
CA LEU A 19 -1.65 4.99 14.85
C LEU A 19 -0.86 3.76 15.28
N VAL A 20 0.45 3.91 15.51
CA VAL A 20 1.32 2.87 16.05
C VAL A 20 0.79 2.34 17.38
N ASP A 21 0.39 3.23 18.30
CA ASP A 21 -0.18 2.82 19.59
C ASP A 21 -1.51 2.09 19.44
N ALA A 22 -2.38 2.58 18.56
CA ALA A 22 -3.67 1.95 18.31
C ALA A 22 -3.49 0.53 17.74
N LEU A 23 -2.59 0.33 16.77
CA LEU A 23 -2.30 -0.97 16.17
C LEU A 23 -1.60 -1.91 17.16
N ALA A 24 -0.60 -1.42 17.90
CA ALA A 24 0.11 -2.21 18.90
C ALA A 24 -0.81 -2.68 20.04
N ALA A 25 -1.71 -1.81 20.52
CA ALA A 25 -2.70 -2.18 21.55
C ALA A 25 -3.66 -3.29 21.09
N ARG A 26 -3.84 -3.44 19.78
CA ARG A 26 -4.68 -4.48 19.15
C ARG A 26 -3.89 -5.73 18.74
N GLY A 27 -2.56 -5.72 18.90
CA GLY A 27 -1.70 -6.78 18.39
C GLY A 27 -1.74 -6.90 16.86
N VAL A 28 -1.94 -5.79 16.15
CA VAL A 28 -2.01 -5.76 14.69
C VAL A 28 -0.65 -5.38 14.12
N PRO A 29 0.09 -6.33 13.52
CA PRO A 29 1.32 -6.01 12.81
C PRO A 29 1.03 -5.30 11.48
N ALA A 30 1.94 -4.42 11.08
CA ALA A 30 1.84 -3.71 9.81
C ALA A 30 3.21 -3.31 9.27
N ILE A 31 3.24 -2.98 7.97
CA ILE A 31 4.30 -2.21 7.33
C ILE A 31 3.82 -0.78 7.08
N LEU A 32 4.66 0.20 7.41
CA LEU A 32 4.47 1.62 7.07
C LEU A 32 5.28 1.93 5.80
N PHE A 33 4.62 2.33 4.73
CA PHE A 33 5.26 2.87 3.53
C PHE A 33 5.45 4.37 3.70
N CYS A 34 6.69 4.78 3.94
CA CYS A 34 7.02 6.14 4.30
C CYS A 34 7.38 7.01 3.10
N ARG A 35 6.85 8.23 3.07
CA ARG A 35 7.29 9.28 2.16
C ARG A 35 8.59 9.90 2.66
N GLY A 36 9.57 10.03 1.77
CA GLY A 36 10.88 10.58 2.10
C GLY A 36 10.84 12.04 2.52
N ASP A 37 9.97 12.86 1.91
CA ASP A 37 9.83 14.27 2.23
C ASP A 37 9.31 14.53 3.66
N LEU A 38 8.43 13.67 4.17
CA LEU A 38 7.94 13.72 5.55
C LEU A 38 8.95 13.10 6.53
N LEU A 39 9.55 11.97 6.15
CA LEU A 39 10.55 11.29 6.96
C LEU A 39 11.80 12.15 7.19
N GLU A 40 12.22 12.94 6.20
CA GLU A 40 13.35 13.87 6.32
C GLU A 40 13.06 15.01 7.31
N GLN A 41 11.79 15.44 7.42
CA GLN A 41 11.39 16.52 8.32
C GLN A 41 11.29 16.05 9.77
N ASN A 42 10.76 14.84 10.01
CA ASN A 42 10.55 14.31 11.35
C ASN A 42 10.62 12.76 11.35
N PRO A 43 11.81 12.17 11.55
CA PRO A 43 11.97 10.71 11.56
C PRO A 43 11.51 10.03 12.84
N GLU A 44 11.29 10.76 13.93
CA GLU A 44 11.02 10.23 15.27
C GLU A 44 9.84 9.24 15.33
N PRO A 45 8.66 9.51 14.73
CA PRO A 45 7.55 8.56 14.75
C PRO A 45 7.88 7.23 14.06
N VAL A 46 8.68 7.27 12.99
CA VAL A 46 9.10 6.07 12.26
C VAL A 46 10.14 5.29 13.05
N ILE A 47 11.10 5.96 13.69
CA ILE A 47 12.06 5.32 14.60
C ILE A 47 11.31 4.62 15.76
N ARG A 48 10.28 5.26 16.30
CA ARG A 48 9.42 4.67 17.33
C ARG A 48 8.66 3.46 16.78
N ALA A 49 8.02 3.57 15.62
CA ALA A 49 7.34 2.44 14.97
C ALA A 49 8.26 1.21 14.82
N ILE A 50 9.51 1.41 14.37
CA ILE A 50 10.51 0.34 14.25
C ILE A 50 10.79 -0.31 15.62
N ARG A 51 10.93 0.47 16.69
CA ARG A 51 11.14 -0.05 18.06
C ARG A 51 9.93 -0.83 18.58
N HIS A 52 8.73 -0.53 18.09
CA HIS A 52 7.51 -1.28 18.37
C HIS A 52 7.33 -2.51 17.47
N GLY A 53 8.27 -2.81 16.58
CA GLY A 53 8.25 -4.00 15.73
C GLY A 53 7.61 -3.81 14.36
N PHE A 54 7.18 -2.60 14.00
CA PHE A 54 6.60 -2.34 12.68
C PHE A 54 7.67 -2.39 11.59
N LEU A 55 7.31 -2.95 10.43
CA LEU A 55 8.13 -2.87 9.23
C LEU A 55 8.04 -1.47 8.62
N VAL A 56 9.10 -1.05 7.93
CA VAL A 56 9.12 0.23 7.21
C VAL A 56 9.61 0.02 5.78
N GLY A 57 8.81 0.48 4.82
CA GLY A 57 9.09 0.49 3.39
C GLY A 57 9.12 1.91 2.82
N SER A 58 9.61 2.05 1.60
CA SER A 58 9.65 3.32 0.87
C SER A 58 8.35 3.57 0.10
N HIS A 59 7.77 4.76 0.21
CA HIS A 59 6.68 5.25 -0.63
C HIS A 59 7.14 6.29 -1.68
N GLY A 60 8.43 6.26 -2.02
CA GLY A 60 9.06 7.32 -2.80
C GLY A 60 9.34 8.57 -1.97
N TYR A 61 9.86 9.62 -2.62
CA TYR A 61 10.24 10.84 -1.89
C TYR A 61 9.05 11.78 -1.68
N GLU A 62 8.29 12.05 -2.74
CA GLU A 62 7.06 12.83 -2.69
C GLU A 62 5.89 11.97 -3.20
N HIS A 63 4.67 12.27 -2.76
CA HIS A 63 3.47 11.57 -3.20
C HIS A 63 3.05 11.98 -4.63
N LYS A 64 3.86 11.59 -5.61
CA LYS A 64 3.71 11.91 -7.04
C LYS A 64 3.73 10.64 -7.88
N ARG A 65 2.97 10.66 -8.97
CA ARG A 65 2.85 9.58 -9.95
C ARG A 65 4.18 9.33 -10.66
N ALA A 66 4.63 8.07 -10.74
CA ALA A 66 5.87 7.74 -11.44
C ALA A 66 5.78 8.03 -12.95
N SER A 67 4.61 7.84 -13.56
CA SER A 67 4.37 8.19 -14.97
C SER A 67 4.54 9.67 -15.28
N VAL A 68 4.45 10.55 -14.28
CA VAL A 68 4.63 12.00 -14.42
C VAL A 68 6.08 12.41 -14.11
N LEU A 69 6.69 11.82 -13.09
CA LEU A 69 8.06 12.12 -12.68
C LEU A 69 9.11 11.66 -13.70
N GLY A 70 8.86 10.53 -14.36
CA GLY A 70 9.84 9.87 -15.22
C GLY A 70 10.90 9.08 -14.44
N TYR A 71 11.60 8.20 -15.14
CA TYR A 71 12.47 7.18 -14.54
C TYR A 71 13.54 7.75 -13.59
N ASP A 72 14.30 8.77 -14.01
CA ASP A 72 15.43 9.28 -13.23
C ASP A 72 14.96 9.92 -11.91
N ALA A 73 13.92 10.74 -11.94
CA ALA A 73 13.39 11.38 -10.74
C ALA A 73 12.77 10.36 -9.78
N VAL A 74 12.09 9.34 -10.31
CA VAL A 74 11.52 8.24 -9.51
C VAL A 74 12.63 7.46 -8.81
N THR A 75 13.64 7.00 -9.55
CA THR A 75 14.73 6.19 -8.98
C THR A 75 15.54 6.97 -7.94
N GLN A 76 15.84 8.25 -8.20
CA GLN A 76 16.48 9.13 -7.21
C GLN A 76 15.64 9.29 -5.95
N GLY A 77 14.32 9.48 -6.11
CA GLY A 77 13.39 9.57 -4.99
C GLY A 77 13.35 8.29 -4.16
N VAL A 78 13.33 7.13 -4.81
CA VAL A 78 13.38 5.83 -4.13
C VAL A 78 14.66 5.69 -3.31
N LEU A 79 15.84 5.94 -3.89
CA LEU A 79 17.13 5.81 -3.19
C LEU A 79 17.26 6.79 -2.03
N ARG A 80 16.78 8.02 -2.19
CA ARG A 80 16.80 9.03 -1.12
C ARG A 80 15.95 8.58 0.07
N THR A 81 14.71 8.17 -0.18
CA THR A 81 13.82 7.66 0.88
C THR A 81 14.40 6.42 1.54
N ASP A 82 15.00 5.53 0.74
CA ASP A 82 15.60 4.30 1.23
C ASP A 82 16.80 4.53 2.17
N ALA A 83 17.64 5.54 1.87
CA ALA A 83 18.72 5.95 2.76
C ALA A 83 18.20 6.55 4.08
N LEU A 84 17.09 7.30 4.04
CA LEU A 84 16.43 7.81 5.26
C LEU A 84 15.89 6.67 6.13
N ILE A 85 15.32 5.63 5.50
CA ILE A 85 14.83 4.44 6.21
C ILE A 85 16.00 3.66 6.83
N ASP A 86 17.12 3.50 6.13
CA ASP A 86 18.33 2.89 6.71
C ASP A 86 18.81 3.64 7.96
N ALA A 87 18.80 4.99 7.91
CA ALA A 87 19.14 5.81 9.07
C ALA A 87 18.13 5.64 10.22
N ALA A 88 16.83 5.53 9.92
CA ALA A 88 15.80 5.29 10.93
C ALA A 88 15.98 3.93 11.64
N TYR A 89 16.28 2.85 10.89
CA TYR A 89 16.60 1.55 11.48
C TYR A 89 17.87 1.58 12.33
N ALA A 90 18.92 2.26 11.85
CA ALA A 90 20.15 2.44 12.62
C ALA A 90 19.91 3.19 13.94
N ASN A 91 19.13 4.27 13.91
CA ASN A 91 18.77 5.04 15.11
C ASN A 91 17.82 4.27 16.05
N ALA A 92 17.00 3.38 15.51
CA ALA A 92 16.18 2.47 16.30
C ALA A 92 17.02 1.38 16.99
N GLY A 93 18.24 1.10 16.49
CA GLY A 93 19.07 -0.01 16.96
C GLY A 93 18.57 -1.36 16.47
N VAL A 94 17.84 -1.40 15.35
CA VAL A 94 17.19 -2.59 14.81
C VAL A 94 17.78 -2.89 13.43
N VAL A 95 18.11 -4.16 13.17
CA VAL A 95 18.55 -4.61 11.84
C VAL A 95 17.36 -4.52 10.89
N ARG A 96 17.51 -3.79 9.78
CA ARG A 96 16.48 -3.68 8.76
C ARG A 96 16.24 -5.05 8.11
N PRO A 97 15.01 -5.61 8.17
CA PRO A 97 14.74 -6.96 7.70
C PRO A 97 14.65 -7.08 6.18
N GLY A 98 14.34 -5.97 5.47
CA GLY A 98 14.25 -5.94 4.02
C GLY A 98 14.02 -4.54 3.46
N ARG A 99 14.20 -4.40 2.14
CA ARG A 99 13.86 -3.19 1.40
C ARG A 99 12.58 -3.44 0.62
N TYR A 100 11.53 -2.71 0.98
CA TYR A 100 10.21 -2.79 0.35
C TYR A 100 9.85 -1.42 -0.22
N HIS A 101 9.19 -1.40 -1.37
CA HIS A 101 8.77 -0.16 -2.01
C HIS A 101 7.34 -0.27 -2.53
N ARG A 102 6.58 0.82 -2.45
CA ARG A 102 5.27 0.95 -3.08
C ARG A 102 5.18 2.29 -3.77
N PHE A 103 4.76 2.31 -5.03
CA PHE A 103 4.56 3.56 -5.76
C PHE A 103 3.26 4.25 -5.34
N ALA A 104 3.30 5.57 -5.17
CA ALA A 104 2.11 6.40 -4.98
C ALA A 104 1.08 6.12 -6.08
N TYR A 105 -0.20 6.03 -5.70
CA TYR A 105 -1.32 5.69 -6.59
C TYR A 105 -1.24 4.33 -7.29
N MET A 106 -0.33 3.43 -6.88
CA MET A 106 0.11 2.25 -7.64
C MET A 106 0.63 2.56 -9.05
N ASP A 107 0.96 3.84 -9.32
CA ASP A 107 1.48 4.23 -10.61
C ASP A 107 2.96 3.91 -10.67
N ARG A 108 3.25 2.70 -11.14
CA ARG A 108 4.58 2.13 -11.36
C ARG A 108 5.18 2.49 -12.71
N GLY A 109 4.79 3.64 -13.26
CA GLY A 109 5.33 4.20 -14.52
C GLY A 109 4.40 4.06 -15.71
N MET A 110 3.27 3.38 -15.55
CA MET A 110 2.32 3.10 -16.64
C MET A 110 0.93 3.71 -16.44
N GLY A 111 0.79 4.65 -15.50
CA GLY A 111 -0.43 5.41 -15.27
C GLY A 111 -1.37 4.72 -14.27
N ALA A 112 -2.67 4.77 -14.55
CA ALA A 112 -3.69 4.24 -13.63
C ALA A 112 -3.64 2.72 -13.45
N TRP A 113 -3.13 2.00 -14.45
CA TRP A 113 -3.03 0.54 -14.42
C TRP A 113 -1.75 0.09 -13.70
N PHE A 114 -1.85 -0.94 -12.87
CA PHE A 114 -0.73 -1.64 -12.24
C PHE A 114 -0.52 -3.09 -12.74
N VAL A 115 -1.40 -3.54 -13.65
CA VAL A 115 -1.23 -4.73 -14.52
C VAL A 115 -1.52 -4.32 -15.96
N GLU A 116 -0.78 -4.82 -16.94
CA GLU A 116 -1.04 -4.52 -18.36
C GLU A 116 -2.44 -5.02 -18.76
N PRO A 117 -3.38 -4.13 -19.15
CA PRO A 117 -4.77 -4.50 -19.36
C PRO A 117 -4.97 -5.47 -20.54
N GLN A 118 -4.01 -5.56 -21.46
CA GLN A 118 -4.06 -6.49 -22.58
C GLN A 118 -3.67 -7.93 -22.20
N ARG A 119 -3.01 -8.12 -21.05
CA ARG A 119 -2.61 -9.45 -20.53
C ARG A 119 -3.65 -10.07 -19.61
N LEU A 120 -4.63 -9.28 -19.17
CA LEU A 120 -5.67 -9.74 -18.27
C LEU A 120 -6.74 -10.54 -19.02
N ALA A 121 -7.10 -11.70 -18.46
CA ALA A 121 -8.34 -12.38 -18.82
C ALA A 121 -9.55 -11.44 -18.56
N PRO A 122 -10.65 -11.54 -19.34
CA PRO A 122 -11.75 -10.58 -19.28
C PRO A 122 -12.38 -10.41 -17.89
N ASP A 123 -12.52 -11.50 -17.14
CA ASP A 123 -13.02 -11.54 -15.77
C ASP A 123 -12.05 -10.86 -14.79
N LEU A 124 -10.75 -11.16 -14.87
CA LEU A 124 -9.73 -10.50 -14.04
C LEU A 124 -9.63 -9.01 -14.35
N ARG A 125 -9.82 -8.62 -15.61
CA ARG A 125 -9.82 -7.21 -16.01
C ARG A 125 -10.93 -6.41 -15.34
N VAL A 126 -12.11 -6.99 -15.16
CA VAL A 126 -13.22 -6.35 -14.43
C VAL A 126 -12.83 -6.10 -12.99
N ILE A 127 -12.24 -7.10 -12.32
CA ILE A 127 -11.80 -7.01 -10.93
C ILE A 127 -10.73 -5.92 -10.77
N VAL A 128 -9.65 -5.99 -11.56
CA VAL A 128 -8.53 -5.03 -11.50
C VAL A 128 -9.01 -3.61 -11.82
N SER A 129 -9.93 -3.43 -12.77
CA SER A 129 -10.53 -2.11 -13.07
C SER A 129 -11.33 -1.56 -11.88
N GLY A 130 -12.01 -2.43 -11.14
CA GLY A 130 -12.69 -2.09 -9.88
C GLY A 130 -11.70 -1.63 -8.82
N MET A 131 -10.63 -2.39 -8.61
CA MET A 131 -9.55 -2.04 -7.66
C MET A 131 -8.94 -0.67 -7.97
N ILE A 132 -8.67 -0.37 -9.25
CA ILE A 132 -8.14 0.93 -9.68
C ILE A 132 -9.10 2.07 -9.35
N ARG A 133 -10.40 1.88 -9.65
CA ARG A 133 -11.39 2.95 -9.53
C ARG A 133 -11.86 3.18 -8.11
N GLU A 134 -12.25 2.13 -7.42
CA GLU A 134 -12.87 2.19 -6.09
C GLU A 134 -11.81 2.14 -4.99
N GLY A 135 -10.74 1.38 -5.20
CA GLY A 135 -9.66 1.24 -4.24
C GLY A 135 -8.65 2.38 -4.26
N LEU A 136 -8.35 2.96 -5.44
CA LEU A 136 -7.32 3.99 -5.61
C LEU A 136 -7.88 5.35 -6.08
N GLY A 137 -9.15 5.42 -6.50
CA GLY A 137 -9.73 6.65 -7.05
C GLY A 137 -9.15 7.05 -8.41
N ASN A 138 -8.50 6.12 -9.10
CA ASN A 138 -7.89 6.32 -10.41
C ASN A 138 -8.89 6.00 -11.55
N ASP A 139 -8.62 6.49 -12.76
CA ASP A 139 -9.44 6.19 -13.94
C ASP A 139 -8.79 5.12 -14.84
N PRO A 140 -9.34 3.89 -14.90
CA PRO A 140 -8.82 2.83 -15.76
C PRO A 140 -9.18 2.99 -17.25
N ALA A 141 -9.88 4.06 -17.66
CA ALA A 141 -10.26 4.28 -19.06
C ALA A 141 -9.04 4.45 -19.98
N SER A 142 -7.97 5.08 -19.47
CA SER A 142 -6.73 5.24 -20.22
C SER A 142 -5.90 3.97 -20.20
N THR A 143 -5.49 3.49 -21.37
CA THR A 143 -4.59 2.33 -21.48
C THR A 143 -3.12 2.76 -21.41
N PRO A 144 -2.24 1.95 -20.81
CA PRO A 144 -0.80 2.20 -20.82
C PRO A 144 -0.23 2.38 -22.22
N THR A 145 0.65 3.37 -22.40
CA THR A 145 1.45 3.50 -23.60
C THR A 145 2.61 2.49 -23.59
N HIS A 146 3.17 2.19 -24.76
CA HIS A 146 4.37 1.32 -24.84
C HIS A 146 5.53 1.87 -24.00
N ALA A 147 5.77 3.18 -24.06
CA ALA A 147 6.81 3.84 -23.25
C ALA A 147 6.52 3.77 -21.73
N GLY A 148 5.25 3.81 -21.32
CA GLY A 148 4.87 3.62 -19.92
C GLY A 148 5.13 2.19 -19.43
N ILE A 149 4.83 1.20 -20.26
CA ILE A 149 5.15 -0.21 -19.98
C ILE A 149 6.66 -0.44 -19.89
N GLU A 150 7.44 0.16 -20.80
CA GLU A 150 8.90 0.11 -20.75
C GLU A 150 9.44 0.76 -19.47
N THR A 151 8.90 1.92 -19.08
CA THR A 151 9.25 2.60 -17.84
C THR A 151 8.96 1.72 -16.63
N LYS A 152 7.79 1.07 -16.58
CA LYS A 152 7.45 0.08 -15.55
C LYS A 152 8.48 -1.04 -15.48
N ASN A 153 8.81 -1.66 -16.61
CA ASN A 153 9.79 -2.76 -16.65
C ASN A 153 11.16 -2.32 -16.13
N ARG A 154 11.62 -1.13 -16.52
CA ARG A 154 12.87 -0.55 -16.04
C ARG A 154 12.83 -0.26 -14.54
N LEU A 155 11.72 0.25 -14.01
CA LEU A 155 11.56 0.49 -12.58
C LEU A 155 11.57 -0.81 -11.77
N GLN A 156 11.00 -1.90 -12.28
CA GLN A 156 11.10 -3.22 -11.63
C GLN A 156 12.52 -3.75 -11.60
N ALA A 157 13.23 -3.67 -12.73
CA ALA A 157 14.64 -4.06 -12.80
C ALA A 157 15.47 -3.24 -11.83
N PHE A 158 15.26 -1.91 -11.81
CA PHE A 158 15.91 -1.02 -10.85
C PHE A 158 15.68 -1.43 -9.39
N LEU A 159 14.44 -1.70 -8.99
CA LEU A 159 14.13 -2.15 -7.63
C LEU A 159 14.88 -3.45 -7.30
N SER A 160 14.82 -4.44 -8.19
CA SER A 160 15.55 -5.71 -8.04
C SER A 160 17.06 -5.50 -7.91
N ASP A 161 17.67 -4.70 -8.78
CA ASP A 161 19.11 -4.42 -8.81
C ASP A 161 19.60 -3.71 -7.54
N HIS A 162 18.72 -3.00 -6.84
CA HIS A 162 19.02 -2.29 -5.59
C HIS A 162 18.56 -3.05 -4.34
N GLY A 163 18.24 -4.34 -4.47
CA GLY A 163 17.93 -5.22 -3.36
C GLY A 163 16.55 -5.00 -2.73
N PHE A 164 15.65 -4.31 -3.43
CA PHE A 164 14.23 -4.32 -3.05
C PHE A 164 13.61 -5.67 -3.41
N ALA A 165 12.63 -6.07 -2.60
CA ALA A 165 11.93 -7.34 -2.75
C ALA A 165 10.41 -7.14 -2.68
N SER A 166 9.70 -8.12 -3.26
CA SER A 166 8.27 -8.27 -3.10
C SER A 166 7.90 -8.36 -1.62
N LEU A 167 6.72 -7.85 -1.26
CA LEU A 167 6.21 -7.92 0.12
C LEU A 167 6.07 -9.40 0.56
N PRO A 168 6.60 -9.81 1.74
CA PRO A 168 6.51 -11.18 2.22
C PRO A 168 5.10 -11.44 2.80
N ALA A 169 4.15 -11.67 1.89
CA ALA A 169 2.75 -11.93 2.19
C ALA A 169 2.34 -13.34 1.73
N PRO A 170 2.83 -14.42 2.40
CA PRO A 170 2.54 -15.78 1.99
C PRO A 170 1.04 -16.10 2.09
N GLY A 171 0.58 -17.00 1.22
CA GLY A 171 -0.82 -17.45 1.22
C GLY A 171 -1.79 -16.54 0.48
N VAL A 172 -1.33 -15.45 -0.15
CA VAL A 172 -2.15 -14.65 -1.07
C VAL A 172 -2.26 -15.36 -2.42
N THR A 173 -3.41 -16.00 -2.66
CA THR A 173 -3.63 -16.92 -3.80
C THR A 173 -4.82 -16.53 -4.68
N HIS A 174 -5.50 -15.41 -4.40
CA HIS A 174 -6.58 -14.88 -5.25
C HIS A 174 -6.14 -14.82 -6.72
N ALA A 175 -6.98 -15.33 -7.64
CA ALA A 175 -6.61 -15.43 -9.06
C ALA A 175 -6.23 -14.07 -9.67
N PHE A 176 -6.94 -12.99 -9.30
CA PHE A 176 -6.61 -11.64 -9.79
C PHE A 176 -5.23 -11.16 -9.32
N PHE A 177 -4.68 -11.72 -8.25
CA PHE A 177 -3.32 -11.47 -7.77
C PHE A 177 -2.33 -12.50 -8.34
N ALA A 178 -2.54 -13.79 -8.04
CA ALA A 178 -1.63 -14.89 -8.32
C ALA A 178 -1.43 -15.20 -9.82
N GLN A 179 -2.38 -14.83 -10.67
CA GLN A 179 -2.32 -15.08 -12.12
C GLN A 179 -2.00 -13.81 -12.92
N THR A 180 -1.58 -12.73 -12.26
CA THR A 180 -1.29 -11.46 -12.90
C THR A 180 0.08 -10.94 -12.52
N GLU A 181 0.51 -9.85 -13.14
CA GLU A 181 1.80 -9.19 -12.85
C GLU A 181 1.93 -8.71 -11.40
N MET A 182 0.84 -8.71 -10.62
CA MET A 182 0.90 -8.35 -9.21
C MET A 182 1.69 -9.37 -8.39
N HIS A 183 1.60 -10.66 -8.70
CA HIS A 183 2.31 -11.71 -7.98
C HIS A 183 3.83 -11.60 -8.13
N ASP A 184 4.29 -11.27 -9.34
CA ASP A 184 5.71 -11.21 -9.68
C ASP A 184 6.31 -9.80 -9.48
N ALA A 185 5.53 -8.85 -8.95
CA ALA A 185 5.96 -7.48 -8.73
C ALA A 185 6.99 -7.38 -7.60
N ILE A 186 8.05 -6.60 -7.84
CA ILE A 186 9.02 -6.25 -6.79
C ILE A 186 8.43 -5.16 -5.87
N ASP A 187 7.66 -4.23 -6.42
CA ASP A 187 6.90 -3.27 -5.62
C ASP A 187 5.69 -3.92 -4.95
N ALA A 188 5.34 -3.43 -3.76
CA ALA A 188 4.28 -3.99 -2.94
C ALA A 188 2.89 -3.66 -3.50
N MET A 189 2.21 -4.69 -3.98
CA MET A 189 0.82 -4.62 -4.44
C MET A 189 -0.17 -4.72 -3.27
N PHE A 190 -1.47 -4.75 -3.59
CA PHE A 190 -2.54 -4.92 -2.62
C PHE A 190 -3.63 -5.82 -3.20
N THR A 191 -4.47 -6.41 -2.34
CA THR A 191 -5.65 -7.18 -2.77
C THR A 191 -6.96 -6.56 -2.34
N PHE A 192 -6.93 -5.71 -1.31
CA PHE A 192 -8.09 -4.97 -0.83
C PHE A 192 -7.64 -3.60 -0.34
N SER A 193 -8.34 -2.55 -0.74
CA SER A 193 -8.13 -1.19 -0.24
C SER A 193 -9.27 -0.85 0.69
N THR A 194 -8.97 -0.27 1.85
CA THR A 194 -9.99 0.24 2.77
C THR A 194 -10.74 1.43 2.18
N SER A 195 -10.18 2.07 1.14
CA SER A 195 -10.67 3.32 0.55
C SER A 195 -10.92 4.42 1.59
N ASP A 196 -10.22 4.39 2.72
CA ASP A 196 -10.27 5.40 3.79
C ASP A 196 -10.05 6.84 3.27
N TRP A 197 -9.20 7.01 2.27
CA TRP A 197 -8.98 8.27 1.57
C TRP A 197 -10.27 8.89 1.00
N ALA A 198 -11.32 8.11 0.76
CA ALA A 198 -12.58 8.57 0.17
C ALA A 198 -13.43 9.40 1.16
N VAL A 199 -13.20 9.31 2.48
CA VAL A 199 -13.92 10.13 3.48
C VAL A 199 -13.24 11.46 3.81
N THR A 200 -12.04 11.70 3.27
CA THR A 200 -11.36 13.01 3.34
C THR A 200 -12.24 14.11 2.74
N GLU A 201 -12.08 15.35 3.19
CA GLU A 201 -12.86 16.52 2.79
C GLU A 201 -12.88 16.66 1.26
N ARG A 202 -11.74 16.43 0.61
CA ARG A 202 -11.64 16.57 -0.86
C ARG A 202 -12.43 15.52 -1.64
N HIS A 203 -12.74 14.37 -1.04
CA HIS A 203 -13.39 13.24 -1.71
C HIS A 203 -14.76 12.85 -1.17
N ARG A 204 -15.14 13.33 0.01
CA ARG A 204 -16.39 12.97 0.66
C ARG A 204 -17.59 13.18 -0.29
N GLY A 205 -18.46 12.18 -0.37
CA GLY A 205 -19.62 12.15 -1.25
C GLY A 205 -19.29 11.74 -2.69
N LYS A 206 -18.02 11.51 -3.03
CA LYS A 206 -17.60 10.90 -4.30
C LYS A 206 -17.44 9.39 -4.11
N PHE A 207 -17.32 8.67 -5.23
CA PHE A 207 -17.11 7.21 -5.25
C PHE A 207 -18.19 6.40 -4.52
N GLY A 208 -19.32 6.98 -4.11
CA GLY A 208 -20.32 6.31 -3.26
C GLY A 208 -19.83 6.09 -1.83
N VAL A 209 -19.04 7.02 -1.27
CA VAL A 209 -18.61 7.03 0.13
C VAL A 209 -18.89 8.39 0.74
N SER A 210 -19.70 8.43 1.78
CA SER A 210 -20.01 9.63 2.55
C SER A 210 -19.32 9.63 3.91
N ASP A 211 -19.24 8.47 4.55
CA ASP A 211 -18.63 8.29 5.87
C ASP A 211 -18.08 6.87 6.07
N VAL A 212 -17.57 6.59 7.28
CA VAL A 212 -16.98 5.32 7.64
C VAL A 212 -17.95 4.13 7.55
N SER A 213 -19.26 4.36 7.67
CA SER A 213 -20.26 3.29 7.59
C SER A 213 -20.34 2.70 6.18
N ASP A 214 -20.19 3.53 5.14
CA ASP A 214 -20.12 3.07 3.75
C ASP A 214 -18.87 2.21 3.51
N LEU A 215 -17.73 2.57 4.12
CA LEU A 215 -16.49 1.80 4.03
C LEU A 215 -16.61 0.45 4.76
N LYS A 216 -17.24 0.42 5.94
CA LYS A 216 -17.57 -0.82 6.65
C LYS A 216 -18.50 -1.72 5.84
N ALA A 217 -19.50 -1.13 5.17
CA ALA A 217 -20.40 -1.87 4.29
C ALA A 217 -19.65 -2.48 3.09
N ARG A 218 -18.64 -1.81 2.55
CA ARG A 218 -17.76 -2.38 1.49
C ARG A 218 -16.94 -3.56 1.99
N ILE A 219 -16.35 -3.45 3.20
CA ILE A 219 -15.64 -4.56 3.84
C ILE A 219 -16.57 -5.78 3.99
N ASP A 220 -17.81 -5.56 4.43
CA ASP A 220 -18.79 -6.64 4.62
C ASP A 220 -19.29 -7.22 3.29
N ALA A 221 -19.33 -6.44 2.22
CA ALA A 221 -19.83 -6.84 0.90
C ALA A 221 -18.76 -7.41 -0.03
N ASP A 222 -17.47 -7.28 0.30
CA ASP A 222 -16.39 -7.73 -0.58
C ASP A 222 -16.37 -9.27 -0.72
N PRO A 223 -16.56 -9.81 -1.95
CA PRO A 223 -16.70 -11.25 -2.15
C PRO A 223 -15.38 -12.01 -1.99
N TYR A 224 -14.24 -11.32 -1.96
CA TYR A 224 -12.92 -11.92 -1.81
C TYR A 224 -12.46 -11.88 -0.37
N LEU A 225 -12.66 -10.77 0.34
CA LEU A 225 -12.32 -10.60 1.76
C LEU A 225 -13.12 -11.52 2.69
N ALA A 226 -14.28 -11.99 2.22
CA ALA A 226 -15.07 -13.00 2.90
C ALA A 226 -14.50 -14.43 2.77
N ARG A 227 -13.54 -14.67 1.86
CA ARG A 227 -12.96 -15.99 1.62
C ARG A 227 -11.86 -16.30 2.63
N ASP A 228 -11.67 -17.58 2.92
CA ASP A 228 -10.66 -18.06 3.86
C ASP A 228 -9.63 -19.02 3.24
N ASP A 229 -9.66 -19.14 1.91
CA ASP A 229 -8.74 -19.94 1.10
C ASP A 229 -7.59 -19.13 0.47
N SER A 230 -7.57 -17.82 0.73
CA SER A 230 -6.48 -16.90 0.38
C SER A 230 -6.33 -15.83 1.46
N ALA A 231 -5.10 -15.46 1.77
CA ALA A 231 -4.79 -14.27 2.55
C ALA A 231 -5.02 -13.00 1.72
N HIS A 232 -4.99 -11.85 2.39
CA HIS A 232 -5.11 -10.52 1.79
C HIS A 232 -3.94 -9.60 2.13
N ILE A 233 -3.63 -8.67 1.23
CA ILE A 233 -2.82 -7.48 1.52
C ILE A 233 -3.79 -6.30 1.57
N ILE A 234 -3.91 -5.67 2.75
CA ILE A 234 -4.83 -4.57 3.04
C ILE A 234 -4.08 -3.25 2.90
N LEU A 235 -4.55 -2.39 2.00
CA LEU A 235 -4.07 -1.02 1.84
C LEU A 235 -4.93 -0.06 2.66
N ALA A 236 -4.30 0.68 3.57
CA ALA A 236 -4.86 1.81 4.31
C ALA A 236 -3.84 2.97 4.35
N HIS A 237 -4.20 4.11 4.92
CA HIS A 237 -3.34 5.32 4.88
C HIS A 237 -3.14 5.94 6.26
N ASP A 238 -1.93 6.43 6.52
CA ASP A 238 -1.59 7.27 7.66
C ASP A 238 -1.73 8.75 7.28
N GLN A 239 -2.93 9.29 7.49
CA GLN A 239 -3.19 10.71 7.31
C GLN A 239 -3.98 11.24 8.51
N ALA A 240 -3.61 12.41 9.01
CA ALA A 240 -4.17 12.96 10.25
C ALA A 240 -5.70 13.14 10.19
N GLU A 241 -6.25 13.47 9.02
CA GLU A 241 -7.69 13.68 8.82
C GLU A 241 -8.52 12.39 8.97
N ILE A 242 -7.94 11.24 8.62
CA ILE A 242 -8.65 9.95 8.56
C ILE A 242 -8.16 8.93 9.58
N HIS A 243 -7.30 9.33 10.52
CA HIS A 243 -6.78 8.46 11.57
C HIS A 243 -7.89 7.67 12.28
N ASP A 244 -8.95 8.35 12.76
CA ASP A 244 -10.04 7.68 13.47
C ASP A 244 -10.82 6.72 12.56
N THR A 245 -10.90 7.02 11.25
CA THR A 245 -11.52 6.15 10.25
C THR A 245 -10.70 4.88 10.08
N VAL A 246 -9.38 4.99 9.92
CA VAL A 246 -8.47 3.85 9.76
C VAL A 246 -8.56 2.90 10.95
N VAL A 247 -8.49 3.44 12.17
CA VAL A 247 -8.62 2.63 13.40
C VAL A 247 -9.99 1.94 13.45
N ALA A 248 -11.08 2.65 13.12
CA ALA A 248 -12.42 2.08 13.11
C ALA A 248 -12.63 0.98 12.04
N LEU A 249 -11.89 1.03 10.93
CA LEU A 249 -11.94 -0.01 9.88
C LEU A 249 -11.12 -1.23 10.28
N VAL A 250 -9.97 -1.05 10.95
CA VAL A 250 -9.20 -2.15 11.55
C VAL A 250 -10.03 -2.87 12.61
N ASP A 251 -10.68 -2.13 13.51
CA ASP A 251 -11.59 -2.70 14.52
C ASP A 251 -12.72 -3.50 13.87
N HIS A 252 -13.34 -2.94 12.82
CA HIS A 252 -14.41 -3.64 12.10
C HIS A 252 -13.93 -4.95 11.46
N MET A 253 -12.73 -4.97 10.87
CA MET A 253 -12.14 -6.19 10.31
C MET A 253 -11.85 -7.24 11.39
N LEU A 254 -11.32 -6.83 12.54
CA LEU A 254 -11.09 -7.69 13.70
C LEU A 254 -12.40 -8.28 14.23
N ASP A 255 -13.45 -7.47 14.38
CA ASP A 255 -14.79 -7.89 14.83
C ASP A 255 -15.43 -8.90 13.87
N ARG A 256 -15.11 -8.82 12.58
CA ARG A 256 -15.51 -9.83 11.58
C ARG A 256 -14.65 -11.10 11.64
N GLY A 257 -13.57 -11.13 12.40
CA GLY A 257 -12.70 -12.29 12.56
C GLY A 257 -11.60 -12.38 11.51
N LEU A 258 -11.22 -11.26 10.87
CA LEU A 258 -10.00 -11.17 10.09
C LEU A 258 -8.81 -11.13 11.05
N GLN A 259 -7.80 -11.96 10.81
CA GLN A 259 -6.57 -11.95 11.59
C GLN A 259 -5.44 -11.29 10.82
N PHE A 260 -4.78 -10.31 11.44
CA PHE A 260 -3.61 -9.66 10.87
C PHE A 260 -2.34 -10.46 11.21
N MET A 261 -1.56 -10.78 10.19
CA MET A 261 -0.39 -11.65 10.27
C MET A 261 0.90 -10.83 10.14
N GLU A 262 1.94 -11.30 10.82
CA GLU A 262 3.29 -10.77 10.66
C GLU A 262 3.80 -11.00 9.23
N MET A 263 4.53 -10.02 8.70
CA MET A 263 5.24 -10.12 7.44
C MET A 263 6.65 -10.66 7.71
N SER A 264 6.91 -11.91 7.36
CA SER A 264 8.17 -12.62 7.65
C SER A 264 8.67 -13.46 6.49
#